data_AF-A0A920MMC0-F1
#
_entry.id   AF-A0A920MMC0-F1
#
_cell.length_a   1.000
_cell.length_b   1.000
_cell.length_c   1.000
_cell.angle_alpha   90.00
_cell.angle_beta   90.00
_cell.angle_gamma   90.00
#
_symmetry.space_group_name_H-M   'P 1'
#
loop_
_entity.id
_entity.type
_entity.pdbx_description
1 polymer ?
#
loop_
_entity_poly.entity_id
_entity_poly.type
_entity_poly.pdbx_seq_one_letter_code
_entity_poly.pdbx_strand_id
1 'polypeptide(L)'
;MSNKETYSNIALSNLYLKNPKEAKTPENLIHLRKARNMEMYRQQVRDILGKKQKTNNAIAINCQTNQLSAFRTPNITNTYNITDKELLEQIEVLKSQLLNAGIKPISEMVSYENAKEFLKNAIKAASESDSHENIKEVERWDEFIKNHPKYVEEEKEKEEAWKNDNFLKNIEALEIQRNIIPNNIYSGVSVDILMEKGLKKELAVRLMRNRVLWLVHMDPNQIALTHLADLRFKYSFTGLDLIEMRALYACMPEKFEHDDTGEKMQWLSSVREKLSDMINQEKNNTLISRLKRNQAYLEKKEQKIIKKINLNAQNNEKNNKKLSFIEELAQKRKKIE
;
A
#
# COMPACT_ATOMS: atom_id res chain seq x y z
N MET A 1 -5.20 -33.83 -2.56
CA MET A 1 -4.53 -33.70 -1.25
C MET A 1 -3.04 -33.48 -1.49
N SER A 2 -2.51 -32.31 -1.14
CA SER A 2 -1.05 -32.05 -1.18
C SER A 2 -0.75 -31.04 -0.08
N ASN A 3 0.03 -31.46 0.91
CA ASN A 3 0.38 -30.72 2.11
C ASN A 3 1.02 -29.36 1.76
N LYS A 4 0.31 -28.27 2.06
CA LYS A 4 0.95 -26.95 2.23
C LYS A 4 1.60 -26.95 3.61
N GLU A 5 2.80 -27.50 3.71
CA GLU A 5 3.60 -27.40 4.92
C GLU A 5 3.96 -25.93 5.17
N THR A 6 3.19 -25.30 6.06
CA THR A 6 3.56 -24.03 6.66
C THR A 6 4.57 -24.38 7.73
N TYR A 7 5.86 -24.14 7.49
CA TYR A 7 6.92 -24.46 8.45
C TYR A 7 6.78 -23.53 9.67
N SER A 8 6.08 -24.02 10.70
CA SER A 8 6.07 -23.43 12.04
C SER A 8 7.43 -23.65 12.72
N ASN A 9 7.70 -22.92 13.80
CA ASN A 9 8.93 -23.02 14.61
C ASN A 9 9.32 -24.48 14.99
N ILE A 10 8.38 -25.42 14.93
CA ILE A 10 8.56 -26.85 15.22
C ILE A 10 9.44 -27.55 14.17
N ALA A 11 9.34 -27.17 12.89
CA ALA A 11 10.08 -27.83 11.82
C ALA A 11 11.55 -27.41 11.74
N LEU A 12 11.88 -26.20 12.20
CA LEU A 12 13.26 -25.72 12.36
C LEU A 12 13.96 -26.34 13.57
N SER A 13 13.23 -26.62 14.65
CA SER A 13 13.71 -27.40 15.79
C SER A 13 14.13 -28.82 15.40
N ASN A 14 13.37 -29.47 14.51
CA ASN A 14 13.70 -30.82 14.01
C ASN A 14 14.93 -30.86 13.09
N LEU A 15 15.26 -29.73 12.44
CA LEU A 15 16.48 -29.59 11.62
C LEU A 15 17.73 -29.34 12.46
N TYR A 16 17.57 -28.64 13.60
CA TYR A 16 18.62 -28.43 14.61
C TYR A 16 19.07 -29.75 15.24
N LEU A 17 18.13 -30.69 15.44
CA LEU A 17 18.44 -32.06 15.88
C LEU A 17 19.26 -32.86 14.87
N LYS A 18 19.25 -32.49 13.58
CA LYS A 18 19.94 -33.24 12.52
C LYS A 18 21.34 -32.71 12.18
N ASN A 19 21.62 -31.39 12.27
CA ASN A 19 22.93 -30.83 11.90
C ASN A 19 23.38 -29.64 12.79
N PRO A 20 23.92 -29.89 13.99
CA PRO A 20 24.28 -28.85 14.96
C PRO A 20 25.55 -28.05 14.64
N LYS A 21 26.29 -28.36 13.56
CA LYS A 21 27.60 -27.73 13.25
C LYS A 21 27.52 -26.51 12.32
N GLU A 22 26.39 -26.26 11.66
CA GLU A 22 26.25 -25.19 10.65
C GLU A 22 25.72 -23.85 11.22
N ALA A 23 25.15 -23.85 12.43
CA ALA A 23 24.56 -22.66 13.03
C ALA A 23 25.52 -21.99 14.04
N LYS A 24 26.56 -21.30 13.54
CA LYS A 24 27.51 -20.59 14.42
C LYS A 24 27.03 -19.23 14.95
N THR A 25 25.97 -18.61 14.39
CA THR A 25 25.41 -17.34 14.91
C THR A 25 23.90 -17.16 14.57
N PRO A 26 23.14 -16.40 15.38
CA PRO A 26 21.74 -16.02 15.10
C PRO A 26 21.54 -15.25 13.78
N GLU A 27 22.53 -14.46 13.36
CA GLU A 27 22.51 -13.74 12.08
C GLU A 27 22.58 -14.70 10.89
N ASN A 28 23.37 -15.77 10.98
CA ASN A 28 23.41 -16.80 9.93
C ASN A 28 22.05 -17.51 9.78
N LEU A 29 21.27 -17.66 10.85
CA LEU A 29 19.91 -18.20 10.82
C LEU A 29 18.94 -17.27 10.10
N ILE A 30 19.05 -15.95 10.31
CA ILE A 30 18.23 -14.95 9.60
C ILE A 30 18.59 -14.94 8.12
N HIS A 31 19.87 -15.01 7.77
CA HIS A 31 20.33 -15.08 6.38
C HIS A 31 19.89 -16.37 5.68
N LEU A 32 19.98 -17.52 6.33
CA LEU A 32 19.48 -18.79 5.80
C LEU A 32 17.95 -18.80 5.64
N ARG A 33 17.23 -18.19 6.59
CA ARG A 33 15.76 -18.00 6.49
C ARG A 33 15.40 -17.11 5.31
N LYS A 34 16.10 -15.99 5.13
CA LYS A 34 15.92 -15.08 3.98
C LYS A 34 16.23 -15.77 2.66
N ALA A 35 17.33 -16.50 2.57
CA ALA A 35 17.72 -17.25 1.37
C ALA A 35 16.68 -18.32 1.00
N ARG A 36 16.17 -19.07 1.98
CA ARG A 36 15.18 -20.11 1.74
C ARG A 36 13.80 -19.56 1.37
N ASN A 37 13.39 -18.45 1.97
CA ASN A 37 12.16 -17.75 1.56
C ASN A 37 12.27 -17.20 0.13
N MET A 38 13.44 -16.68 -0.26
CA MET A 38 13.72 -16.25 -1.63
C MET A 38 13.69 -17.42 -2.62
N GLU A 39 14.24 -18.58 -2.26
CA GLU A 39 14.21 -19.78 -3.09
C GLU A 39 12.76 -20.28 -3.29
N MET A 40 11.96 -20.29 -2.21
CA MET A 40 10.53 -20.62 -2.26
C MET A 40 9.74 -19.66 -3.16
N TYR A 41 10.01 -18.36 -3.06
CA TYR A 41 9.39 -17.36 -3.94
C TYR A 41 9.76 -17.60 -5.41
N ARG A 42 11.05 -17.86 -5.69
CA ARG A 42 11.52 -18.23 -7.04
C ARG A 42 10.87 -19.51 -7.56
N GLN A 43 10.62 -20.49 -6.70
CA GLN A 43 9.92 -21.73 -7.05
C GLN A 43 8.44 -21.45 -7.37
N GLN A 44 7.75 -20.65 -6.56
CA GLN A 44 6.37 -20.25 -6.80
C GLN A 44 6.22 -19.45 -8.09
N VAL A 45 7.14 -18.51 -8.36
CA VAL A 45 7.17 -17.77 -9.62
C VAL A 45 7.40 -18.71 -10.81
N ARG A 46 8.33 -19.68 -10.70
CA ARG A 46 8.51 -20.72 -11.73
C ARG A 46 7.27 -21.57 -11.95
N ASP A 47 6.57 -21.95 -10.89
CA ASP A 47 5.34 -22.74 -10.99
C ASP A 47 4.18 -21.93 -11.60
N ILE A 48 4.08 -20.64 -11.28
CA ILE A 48 3.09 -19.73 -11.87
C ILE A 48 3.39 -19.50 -13.36
N LEU A 49 4.65 -19.27 -13.72
CA LEU A 49 5.08 -19.13 -15.12
C LEU A 49 4.88 -20.44 -15.90
N GLY A 50 5.19 -21.59 -15.29
CA GLY A 50 4.96 -22.91 -15.88
C GLY A 50 3.48 -23.23 -16.04
N LYS A 51 2.63 -22.82 -15.09
CA LYS A 51 1.16 -22.92 -15.22
C LYS A 51 0.63 -21.99 -16.31
N LYS A 52 1.13 -20.74 -16.40
CA LYS A 52 0.79 -19.80 -17.48
C LYS A 52 1.20 -20.32 -18.85
N GLN A 53 2.38 -20.94 -18.99
CA GLN A 53 2.79 -21.59 -20.24
C GLN A 53 1.92 -22.80 -20.57
N LYS A 54 1.57 -23.65 -19.58
CA LYS A 54 0.66 -24.78 -19.80
C LYS A 54 -0.76 -24.35 -20.14
N THR A 55 -1.28 -23.28 -19.53
CA THR A 55 -2.59 -22.71 -19.90
C THR A 55 -2.55 -22.05 -21.26
N ASN A 56 -1.48 -21.31 -21.60
CA ASN A 56 -1.34 -20.71 -22.92
C ASN A 56 -1.17 -21.78 -24.01
N ASN A 57 -0.45 -22.87 -23.73
CA ASN A 57 -0.34 -24.00 -24.65
C ASN A 57 -1.66 -24.79 -24.73
N ALA A 58 -2.38 -24.97 -23.62
CA ALA A 58 -3.71 -25.59 -23.65
C ALA A 58 -4.74 -24.72 -24.37
N ILE A 59 -4.68 -23.39 -24.22
CA ILE A 59 -5.49 -22.43 -24.99
C ILE A 59 -5.06 -22.48 -26.45
N ALA A 60 -3.77 -22.55 -26.79
CA ALA A 60 -3.30 -22.67 -28.17
C ALA A 60 -3.72 -23.99 -28.83
N ILE A 61 -3.65 -25.11 -28.11
CA ILE A 61 -4.10 -26.43 -28.59
C ILE A 61 -5.63 -26.46 -28.72
N ASN A 62 -6.36 -25.92 -27.73
CA ASN A 62 -7.82 -25.87 -27.76
C ASN A 62 -8.35 -24.86 -28.79
N CYS A 63 -7.57 -23.81 -29.08
CA CYS A 63 -7.81 -22.87 -30.18
C CYS A 63 -7.52 -23.56 -31.53
N GLN A 64 -6.46 -24.37 -31.67
CA GLN A 64 -6.23 -25.17 -32.87
C GLN A 64 -7.31 -26.24 -33.10
N THR A 65 -7.84 -26.87 -32.05
CA THR A 65 -8.89 -27.90 -32.19
C THR A 65 -10.30 -27.32 -32.37
N ASN A 66 -10.61 -26.14 -31.80
CA ASN A 66 -11.89 -25.46 -32.03
C ASN A 66 -11.89 -24.55 -33.28
N GLN A 67 -10.73 -24.15 -33.80
CA GLN A 67 -10.61 -23.50 -35.11
C GLN A 67 -10.91 -24.45 -36.28
N LEU A 68 -10.82 -25.78 -36.08
CA LEU A 68 -11.17 -26.75 -37.12
C LEU A 68 -12.67 -27.09 -37.19
N SER A 69 -13.47 -26.78 -36.16
CA SER A 69 -14.88 -27.19 -36.10
C SER A 69 -15.90 -26.05 -35.97
N ALA A 70 -15.49 -24.82 -35.60
CA ALA A 70 -16.44 -23.72 -35.37
C ALA A 70 -16.23 -22.46 -36.23
N PHE A 71 -15.20 -22.39 -37.08
CA PHE A 71 -15.03 -21.28 -38.02
C PHE A 71 -14.57 -21.78 -39.39
N ARG A 72 -15.53 -22.12 -40.26
CA ARG A 72 -15.38 -21.83 -41.69
C ARG A 72 -15.51 -20.32 -41.87
N THR A 73 -14.53 -19.57 -41.41
CA THR A 73 -14.22 -18.29 -42.05
C THR A 73 -13.35 -18.59 -43.26
N PRO A 74 -13.57 -17.95 -44.42
CA PRO A 74 -12.65 -18.08 -45.52
C PRO A 74 -11.27 -17.67 -45.00
N ASN A 75 -10.30 -18.55 -45.22
CA ASN A 75 -8.90 -18.35 -44.88
C ASN A 75 -8.38 -17.20 -45.76
N ILE A 76 -8.62 -15.97 -45.31
CA ILE A 76 -8.05 -14.77 -45.90
C ILE A 76 -6.66 -14.63 -45.27
N THR A 77 -5.73 -15.46 -45.72
CA THR A 77 -4.33 -15.04 -45.82
C THR A 77 -4.25 -14.02 -46.95
N ASN A 78 -4.95 -12.89 -46.84
CA ASN A 78 -4.58 -11.73 -47.63
C ASN A 78 -3.42 -11.11 -46.89
N THR A 79 -2.23 -11.49 -47.32
CA THR A 79 -1.15 -10.53 -47.53
C THR A 79 -1.70 -9.45 -48.45
N TYR A 80 -2.55 -8.56 -47.93
CA TYR A 80 -2.88 -7.31 -48.60
C TYR A 80 -1.59 -6.51 -48.56
N ASN A 81 -0.95 -6.36 -49.72
CA ASN A 81 -0.15 -5.18 -49.97
C ASN A 81 -1.15 -4.02 -50.00
N ILE A 82 -1.59 -3.57 -48.82
CA ILE A 82 -2.48 -2.42 -48.66
C ILE A 82 -1.74 -1.27 -49.31
N THR A 83 -2.30 -0.73 -50.38
CA THR A 83 -1.71 0.45 -51.00
C THR A 83 -1.87 1.63 -50.03
N ASP A 84 -0.90 2.53 -49.98
CA ASP A 84 -0.94 3.69 -49.07
C ASP A 84 -2.26 4.48 -49.19
N LYS A 85 -2.88 4.44 -50.37
CA LYS A 85 -4.19 5.04 -50.64
C LYS A 85 -5.35 4.37 -49.89
N GLU A 86 -5.42 3.04 -49.89
CA GLU A 86 -6.45 2.29 -49.14
C GLU A 86 -6.27 2.45 -47.63
N LEU A 87 -5.01 2.58 -47.16
CA LEU A 87 -4.71 2.87 -45.76
C LEU A 87 -5.21 4.26 -45.35
N LEU A 88 -4.99 5.27 -46.20
CA LEU A 88 -5.48 6.64 -45.98
C LEU A 88 -7.01 6.70 -45.96
N GLU A 89 -7.67 6.00 -46.88
CA GLU A 89 -9.14 5.90 -46.92
C GLU A 89 -9.69 5.23 -45.64
N GLN A 90 -9.05 4.17 -45.14
CA GLN A 90 -9.43 3.55 -43.87
C GLN A 90 -9.22 4.49 -42.67
N ILE A 91 -8.11 5.24 -42.63
CA ILE A 91 -7.85 6.24 -41.58
C ILE A 91 -8.91 7.34 -41.59
N GLU A 92 -9.34 7.79 -42.78
CA GLU A 92 -10.37 8.82 -42.92
C GLU A 92 -11.74 8.33 -42.46
N VAL A 93 -12.11 7.10 -42.82
CA VAL A 93 -13.32 6.45 -42.32
C VAL A 93 -13.26 6.34 -40.78
N LEU A 94 -12.14 5.91 -40.20
CA LEU A 94 -11.98 5.83 -38.75
C LEU A 94 -12.08 7.20 -38.08
N LYS A 95 -11.47 8.25 -38.64
CA LYS A 95 -11.61 9.63 -38.14
C LYS A 95 -13.08 10.07 -38.15
N SER A 96 -13.82 9.75 -39.20
CA SER A 96 -15.25 10.09 -39.30
C SER A 96 -16.10 9.33 -38.27
N GLN A 97 -15.81 8.06 -38.02
CA GLN A 97 -16.48 7.25 -37.01
C GLN A 97 -16.21 7.77 -35.59
N LEU A 98 -14.96 8.16 -35.30
CA LEU A 98 -14.58 8.75 -34.02
C LEU A 98 -15.28 10.10 -33.78
N LEU A 99 -15.34 10.97 -34.80
CA LEU A 99 -16.08 12.23 -34.73
C LEU A 99 -17.58 12.00 -34.47
N ASN A 100 -18.18 11.02 -35.14
CA ASN A 100 -19.58 10.65 -34.93
C ASN A 100 -19.83 10.06 -33.52
N ALA A 101 -18.82 9.43 -32.93
CA ALA A 101 -18.84 8.95 -31.55
C ALA A 101 -18.52 10.06 -30.52
N GLY A 102 -18.30 11.31 -30.97
CA GLY A 102 -17.94 12.44 -30.11
C GLY A 102 -16.49 12.45 -29.62
N ILE A 103 -15.63 11.58 -30.17
CA ILE A 103 -14.21 11.47 -29.83
C ILE A 103 -13.41 12.29 -30.85
N LYS A 104 -12.60 13.24 -30.38
CA LYS A 104 -11.73 14.04 -31.24
C LYS A 104 -10.57 13.18 -31.76
N PRO A 105 -10.47 12.92 -33.08
CA PRO A 105 -9.36 12.15 -33.62
C PRO A 105 -8.05 12.92 -33.48
N ILE A 106 -6.96 12.20 -33.24
CA ILE A 106 -5.62 12.76 -33.26
C ILE A 106 -5.33 13.27 -34.69
N SER A 107 -5.24 14.59 -34.84
CA SER A 107 -5.13 15.26 -36.14
C SER A 107 -3.71 15.22 -36.72
N GLU A 108 -2.69 15.15 -35.86
CA GLU A 108 -1.27 15.18 -36.26
C GLU A 108 -0.50 14.09 -35.51
N MET A 109 0.21 13.23 -36.25
CA MET A 109 1.17 12.28 -35.65
C MET A 109 2.49 13.00 -35.40
N VAL A 110 2.61 13.61 -34.23
CA VAL A 110 3.87 14.21 -33.75
C VAL A 110 4.64 13.16 -32.94
N SER A 111 5.98 13.19 -32.99
CA SER A 111 6.78 12.32 -32.13
C SER A 111 6.51 12.63 -30.65
N TYR A 112 6.58 11.61 -29.80
CA TYR A 112 6.31 11.76 -28.37
C TYR A 112 7.15 12.83 -27.67
N GLU A 113 8.42 12.97 -28.08
CA GLU A 113 9.34 13.97 -27.56
C GLU A 113 8.93 15.38 -27.95
N ASN A 114 8.60 15.59 -29.23
CA ASN A 114 8.14 16.90 -29.72
C ASN A 114 6.79 17.28 -29.08
N ALA A 115 5.89 16.33 -28.88
CA ALA A 115 4.63 16.57 -28.17
C ALA A 115 4.84 17.02 -26.72
N LYS A 116 5.82 16.43 -26.00
CA LYS A 116 6.20 16.89 -24.64
C LYS A 116 6.77 18.30 -24.66
N GLU A 117 7.54 18.67 -25.68
CA GLU A 117 8.05 20.03 -25.83
C GLU A 117 6.95 21.04 -26.15
N PHE A 118 6.02 20.69 -27.05
CA PHE A 118 4.86 21.53 -27.34
C PHE A 118 3.96 21.72 -26.12
N LEU A 119 3.71 20.66 -25.33
CA LEU A 119 2.98 20.80 -24.07
C LEU A 119 3.69 21.75 -23.09
N LYS A 120 5.03 21.63 -22.93
CA LYS A 120 5.79 22.53 -22.06
C LYS A 120 5.71 23.98 -22.52
N ASN A 121 5.78 24.22 -23.83
CA ASN A 121 5.70 25.57 -24.39
C ASN A 121 4.28 26.13 -24.25
N ALA A 122 3.25 25.32 -24.47
CA ALA A 122 1.85 25.70 -24.27
C ALA A 122 1.56 26.03 -22.79
N ILE A 123 2.09 25.25 -21.84
CA ILE A 123 1.95 25.55 -20.39
C ILE A 123 2.61 26.87 -20.04
N LYS A 124 3.81 27.15 -20.58
CA LYS A 124 4.48 28.45 -20.37
C LYS A 124 3.65 29.59 -20.94
N ALA A 125 3.17 29.46 -22.18
CA ALA A 125 2.33 30.46 -22.82
C ALA A 125 1.00 30.69 -22.06
N ALA A 126 0.39 29.63 -21.55
CA ALA A 126 -0.80 29.71 -20.69
C ALA A 126 -0.49 30.40 -19.35
N SER A 127 0.68 30.14 -18.75
CA SER A 127 1.08 30.82 -17.50
C SER A 127 1.43 32.31 -17.68
N GLU A 128 1.84 32.70 -18.88
CA GLU A 128 2.16 34.09 -19.24
C GLU A 128 0.91 34.87 -19.68
N SER A 129 -0.05 34.18 -20.29
CA SER A 129 -1.32 34.74 -20.76
C SER A 129 -2.42 33.69 -20.64
N ASP A 130 -3.40 33.96 -19.78
CA ASP A 130 -4.63 33.17 -19.59
C ASP A 130 -5.60 33.32 -20.78
N SER A 131 -5.07 33.22 -22.01
CA SER A 131 -5.87 33.17 -23.22
C SER A 131 -6.53 31.80 -23.35
N HIS A 132 -7.81 31.80 -23.72
CA HIS A 132 -8.58 30.58 -24.03
C HIS A 132 -7.91 29.70 -25.08
N GLU A 133 -7.16 30.30 -26.01
CA GLU A 133 -6.44 29.58 -27.06
C GLU A 133 -5.24 28.81 -26.49
N ASN A 134 -4.50 29.42 -25.56
CA ASN A 134 -3.37 28.76 -24.90
C ASN A 134 -3.83 27.57 -24.05
N ILE A 135 -4.96 27.73 -23.35
CA ILE A 135 -5.55 26.64 -22.55
C ILE A 135 -5.99 25.48 -23.46
N LYS A 136 -6.63 25.77 -24.60
CA LYS A 136 -6.99 24.75 -25.59
C LYS A 136 -5.79 24.01 -26.16
N GLU A 137 -4.67 24.71 -26.40
CA GLU A 137 -3.44 24.07 -26.87
C GLU A 137 -2.84 23.15 -25.79
N VAL A 138 -2.86 23.57 -24.52
CA VAL A 138 -2.47 22.70 -23.39
C VAL A 138 -3.34 21.44 -23.34
N GLU A 139 -4.66 21.59 -23.38
CA GLU A 139 -5.60 20.44 -23.40
C GLU A 139 -5.33 19.51 -24.58
N ARG A 140 -5.12 20.07 -25.78
CA ARG A 140 -4.83 19.29 -27.00
C ARG A 140 -3.58 18.45 -26.84
N TRP A 141 -2.48 19.04 -26.38
CA TRP A 141 -1.21 18.31 -26.23
C TRP A 141 -1.22 17.34 -25.05
N ASP A 142 -1.95 17.65 -23.98
CA ASP A 142 -2.15 16.76 -22.84
C ASP A 142 -2.96 15.51 -23.23
N GLU A 143 -4.07 15.69 -23.96
CA GLU A 143 -4.85 14.57 -24.53
C GLU A 143 -4.01 13.72 -25.49
N PHE A 144 -3.21 14.36 -26.35
CA PHE A 144 -2.32 13.66 -27.27
C PHE A 144 -1.32 12.77 -26.52
N ILE A 145 -0.67 13.32 -25.49
CA ILE A 145 0.32 12.59 -24.68
C ILE A 145 -0.33 11.44 -23.93
N LYS A 146 -1.48 11.67 -23.29
CA LYS A 146 -2.20 10.63 -22.53
C LYS A 146 -2.59 9.42 -23.38
N ASN A 147 -2.95 9.65 -24.64
CA ASN A 147 -3.35 8.61 -25.58
C ASN A 147 -2.16 7.95 -26.31
N HIS A 148 -0.94 8.47 -26.16
CA HIS A 148 0.22 7.94 -26.85
C HIS A 148 0.71 6.62 -26.19
N PRO A 149 0.98 5.54 -26.94
CA PRO A 149 1.37 4.24 -26.37
C PRO A 149 2.62 4.31 -25.48
N LYS A 150 3.63 5.10 -25.88
CA LYS A 150 4.83 5.35 -25.05
C LYS A 150 4.51 5.98 -23.68
N TYR A 151 3.49 6.84 -23.57
CA TYR A 151 3.11 7.43 -22.28
C TYR A 151 2.48 6.36 -21.38
N VAL A 152 1.64 5.50 -21.95
CA VAL A 152 1.03 4.38 -21.22
C VAL A 152 2.09 3.40 -20.73
N GLU A 153 3.14 3.15 -21.53
CA GLU A 153 4.30 2.34 -21.12
C GLU A 153 5.11 3.02 -20.01
N GLU A 154 5.49 4.30 -20.17
CA GLU A 154 6.22 5.05 -19.13
C GLU A 154 5.44 5.12 -17.81
N GLU A 155 4.12 5.32 -17.84
CA GLU A 155 3.28 5.33 -16.65
C GLU A 155 3.22 3.96 -15.97
N LYS A 156 3.12 2.87 -16.74
CA LYS A 156 3.20 1.51 -16.20
C LYS A 156 4.55 1.22 -15.56
N GLU A 157 5.64 1.61 -16.20
CA GLU A 157 7.00 1.44 -15.65
C GLU A 157 7.18 2.22 -14.35
N LYS A 158 6.73 3.49 -14.29
CA LYS A 158 6.74 4.29 -13.05
C LYS A 158 5.90 3.63 -11.96
N GLU A 159 4.74 3.09 -12.31
CA GLU A 159 3.89 2.37 -11.36
C GLU A 159 4.58 1.12 -10.81
N GLU A 160 5.19 0.31 -11.68
CA GLU A 160 5.93 -0.87 -11.27
C GLU A 160 7.14 -0.53 -10.40
N ALA A 161 7.90 0.50 -10.78
CA ALA A 161 9.01 1.01 -9.98
C ALA A 161 8.52 1.46 -8.59
N TRP A 162 7.43 2.23 -8.53
CA TRP A 162 6.84 2.68 -7.27
C TRP A 162 6.37 1.51 -6.40
N LYS A 163 5.75 0.48 -7.02
CA LYS A 163 5.34 -0.74 -6.34
C LYS A 163 6.54 -1.46 -5.74
N ASN A 164 7.61 -1.64 -6.51
CA ASN A 164 8.83 -2.32 -6.08
C ASN A 164 9.53 -1.58 -4.93
N ASP A 165 9.67 -0.24 -5.04
CA ASP A 165 10.32 0.59 -4.01
C ASP A 165 9.57 0.56 -2.67
N ASN A 166 8.23 0.48 -2.72
CA ASN A 166 7.40 0.48 -1.53
C ASN A 166 7.03 -0.92 -1.03
N PHE A 167 7.29 -1.97 -1.81
CA PHE A 167 6.88 -3.33 -1.53
C PHE A 167 7.33 -3.80 -0.14
N LEU A 168 8.62 -3.64 0.18
CA LEU A 168 9.18 -4.09 1.46
C LEU A 168 8.55 -3.36 2.65
N LYS A 169 8.41 -2.02 2.55
CA LYS A 169 7.79 -1.21 3.61
C LYS A 169 6.31 -1.53 3.79
N ASN A 170 5.62 -1.88 2.72
CA ASN A 170 4.21 -2.26 2.74
C ASN A 170 4.00 -3.61 3.43
N ILE A 171 4.87 -4.60 3.16
CA ILE A 171 4.85 -5.90 3.84
C ILE A 171 5.21 -5.76 5.33
N GLU A 172 6.25 -4.98 5.65
CA GLU A 172 6.62 -4.74 7.05
C GLU A 172 5.47 -4.09 7.83
N ALA A 173 4.82 -3.08 7.24
CA ALA A 173 3.64 -2.45 7.83
C ALA A 173 2.48 -3.45 8.01
N LEU A 174 2.27 -4.34 7.04
CA LEU A 174 1.27 -5.40 7.13
C LEU A 174 1.55 -6.37 8.28
N GLU A 175 2.79 -6.83 8.45
CA GLU A 175 3.18 -7.71 9.55
C GLU A 175 3.01 -7.04 10.91
N ILE A 176 3.46 -5.78 11.06
CA ILE A 176 3.25 -4.99 12.27
C ILE A 176 1.76 -4.91 12.60
N GLN A 177 0.93 -4.62 11.60
CA GLN A 177 -0.49 -4.46 11.81
C GLN A 177 -1.18 -5.79 12.13
N ARG A 178 -0.77 -6.90 11.50
CA ARG A 178 -1.27 -8.25 11.79
C ARG A 178 -0.94 -8.74 13.19
N ASN A 179 0.22 -8.33 13.73
CA ASN A 179 0.60 -8.68 15.11
C ASN A 179 -0.25 -7.93 16.15
N ILE A 180 -0.77 -6.76 15.80
CA ILE A 180 -1.54 -5.92 16.72
C ILE A 180 -3.04 -6.23 16.63
N ILE A 181 -3.54 -6.45 15.40
CA ILE A 181 -4.94 -6.73 15.13
C ILE A 181 -5.22 -8.23 15.35
N PRO A 182 -6.22 -8.62 16.16
CA PRO A 182 -6.64 -10.02 16.27
C PRO A 182 -7.17 -10.62 14.96
N ASN A 183 -6.93 -11.91 14.73
CA ASN A 183 -7.34 -12.61 13.50
C ASN A 183 -8.88 -12.80 13.38
N ASN A 184 -9.64 -12.68 14.47
CA ASN A 184 -11.09 -12.95 14.53
C ASN A 184 -11.90 -11.72 14.98
N ILE A 185 -11.82 -10.61 14.23
CA ILE A 185 -12.61 -9.40 14.54
C ILE A 185 -14.02 -9.46 13.93
N TYR A 186 -14.25 -10.33 12.95
CA TYR A 186 -15.51 -10.37 12.19
C TYR A 186 -16.72 -10.92 12.96
N SER A 187 -16.51 -11.64 14.05
CA SER A 187 -17.55 -12.33 14.81
C SER A 187 -18.02 -11.50 16.01
N GLY A 188 -19.03 -10.64 15.81
CA GLY A 188 -19.80 -10.03 16.91
C GLY A 188 -18.97 -9.22 17.92
N VAL A 189 -17.83 -8.68 17.49
CA VAL A 189 -16.85 -8.09 18.40
C VAL A 189 -17.30 -6.71 18.86
N SER A 190 -17.46 -6.56 20.18
CA SER A 190 -17.61 -5.26 20.85
C SER A 190 -16.25 -4.74 21.33
N VAL A 191 -16.20 -3.47 21.72
CA VAL A 191 -15.00 -2.87 22.34
C VAL A 191 -14.59 -3.67 23.59
N ASP A 192 -15.56 -4.14 24.37
CA ASP A 192 -15.31 -4.87 25.61
C ASP A 192 -14.66 -6.24 25.34
N ILE A 193 -15.13 -6.96 24.32
CA ILE A 193 -14.53 -8.24 23.89
C ILE A 193 -13.08 -8.05 23.41
N LEU A 194 -12.77 -6.92 22.75
CA LEU A 194 -11.39 -6.59 22.36
C LEU A 194 -10.52 -6.28 23.58
N MET A 195 -11.09 -5.61 24.59
CA MET A 195 -10.38 -5.33 25.83
C MET A 195 -10.09 -6.60 26.63
N GLU A 196 -11.04 -7.54 26.69
CA GLU A 196 -10.85 -8.87 27.28
C GLU A 196 -9.74 -9.67 26.58
N LYS A 197 -9.59 -9.50 25.27
CA LYS A 197 -8.47 -10.06 24.49
C LYS A 197 -7.13 -9.35 24.71
N GLY A 198 -7.06 -8.39 25.64
CA GLY A 198 -5.84 -7.69 26.03
C GLY A 198 -5.52 -6.44 25.20
N LEU A 199 -6.44 -5.95 24.36
CA LEU A 199 -6.23 -4.68 23.65
C LEU A 199 -6.53 -3.48 24.54
N LYS A 200 -5.74 -2.42 24.35
CA LYS A 200 -6.00 -1.12 24.98
C LYS A 200 -7.34 -0.56 24.47
N LYS A 201 -8.10 0.10 25.35
CA LYS A 201 -9.40 0.71 25.03
C LYS A 201 -9.33 1.63 23.80
N GLU A 202 -8.31 2.47 23.70
CA GLU A 202 -8.13 3.40 22.58
C GLU A 202 -7.96 2.68 21.24
N LEU A 203 -7.21 1.58 21.24
CA LEU A 203 -6.99 0.74 20.07
C LEU A 203 -8.26 -0.04 19.70
N ALA A 204 -8.95 -0.61 20.68
CA ALA A 204 -10.23 -1.29 20.47
C ALA A 204 -11.28 -0.35 19.83
N VAL A 205 -11.42 0.88 20.33
CA VAL A 205 -12.31 1.90 19.75
C VAL A 205 -11.87 2.26 18.32
N ARG A 206 -10.57 2.41 18.07
CA ARG A 206 -10.05 2.70 16.73
C ARG A 206 -10.35 1.59 15.73
N LEU A 207 -10.14 0.32 16.11
CA LEU A 207 -10.45 -0.83 15.26
C LEU A 207 -11.94 -0.93 14.95
N MET A 208 -12.81 -0.64 15.92
CA MET A 208 -14.26 -0.65 15.70
C MET A 208 -14.75 0.50 14.81
N ARG A 209 -14.14 1.68 14.95
CA ARG A 209 -14.43 2.85 14.10
C ARG A 209 -13.93 2.65 12.67
N ASN A 210 -12.71 2.15 12.50
CA ASN A 210 -12.05 1.97 11.21
C ASN A 210 -12.11 0.50 10.79
N ARG A 211 -13.30 0.04 10.40
CA ARG A 211 -13.52 -1.36 9.99
C ARG A 211 -12.70 -1.80 8.78
N VAL A 212 -12.21 -0.85 8.00
CA VAL A 212 -11.22 -1.07 6.93
C VAL A 212 -9.97 -1.81 7.41
N LEU A 213 -9.57 -1.63 8.66
CA LEU A 213 -8.43 -2.33 9.27
C LEU A 213 -8.67 -3.82 9.45
N TRP A 214 -9.93 -4.27 9.40
CA TRP A 214 -10.22 -5.69 9.53
C TRP A 214 -9.65 -6.42 8.32
N LEU A 215 -9.77 -5.84 7.12
CA LEU A 215 -9.30 -6.41 5.84
C LEU A 215 -7.83 -6.90 5.85
N VAL A 216 -6.99 -6.38 6.74
CA VAL A 216 -5.60 -6.79 6.96
C VAL A 216 -5.44 -8.31 7.16
N HIS A 217 -6.43 -8.96 7.77
CA HIS A 217 -6.45 -10.42 8.02
C HIS A 217 -7.38 -11.20 7.07
N MET A 218 -8.16 -10.54 6.21
CA MET A 218 -8.95 -11.27 5.21
C MET A 218 -8.04 -11.86 4.13
N ASP A 219 -8.46 -13.00 3.58
CA ASP A 219 -7.83 -13.55 2.38
C ASP A 219 -8.13 -12.61 1.19
N PRO A 220 -7.13 -12.22 0.37
CA PRO A 220 -7.35 -11.38 -0.81
C PRO A 220 -8.50 -11.85 -1.72
N ASN A 221 -8.74 -13.16 -1.82
CA ASN A 221 -9.86 -13.71 -2.61
C ASN A 221 -11.23 -13.30 -2.04
N GLN A 222 -11.37 -13.23 -0.72
CA GLN A 222 -12.61 -12.79 -0.07
C GLN A 222 -12.80 -11.27 -0.22
N ILE A 223 -11.69 -10.52 -0.23
CA ILE A 223 -11.72 -9.08 -0.49
C ILE A 223 -12.18 -8.82 -1.94
N ALA A 224 -11.70 -9.63 -2.90
CA ALA A 224 -12.07 -9.50 -4.31
C ALA A 224 -13.58 -9.66 -4.55
N LEU A 225 -14.25 -10.51 -3.76
CA LEU A 225 -15.69 -10.75 -3.78
C LEU A 225 -16.51 -9.66 -3.08
N THR A 226 -15.88 -8.74 -2.35
CA THR A 226 -16.58 -7.73 -1.56
C THR A 226 -17.35 -6.78 -2.48
N HIS A 227 -18.59 -6.46 -2.10
CA HIS A 227 -19.45 -5.55 -2.85
C HIS A 227 -18.93 -4.10 -2.77
N LEU A 228 -19.14 -3.32 -3.84
CA LEU A 228 -18.65 -1.94 -3.91
C LEU A 228 -19.19 -1.06 -2.77
N ALA A 229 -20.48 -1.20 -2.42
CA ALA A 229 -21.08 -0.44 -1.33
C ALA A 229 -20.37 -0.70 0.01
N ASP A 230 -19.96 -1.94 0.28
CA ASP A 230 -19.21 -2.26 1.49
C ASP A 230 -17.82 -1.62 1.45
N LEU A 231 -17.13 -1.63 0.30
CA LEU A 231 -15.83 -0.96 0.16
C LEU A 231 -15.91 0.55 0.40
N ARG A 232 -16.96 1.21 -0.11
CA ARG A 232 -17.14 2.66 0.04
C ARG A 232 -17.59 3.08 1.44
N PHE A 233 -18.60 2.41 1.99
CA PHE A 233 -19.26 2.84 3.23
C PHE A 233 -18.67 2.14 4.46
N LYS A 234 -18.64 0.80 4.46
CA LYS A 234 -18.21 0.00 5.62
C LYS A 234 -16.69 0.02 5.78
N TYR A 235 -15.95 -0.08 4.68
CA TYR A 235 -14.49 -0.14 4.65
C TYR A 235 -13.87 1.18 4.17
N SER A 236 -14.45 2.31 4.57
CA SER A 236 -13.87 3.63 4.29
C SER A 236 -12.46 3.77 4.88
N PHE A 237 -11.50 4.21 4.06
CA PHE A 237 -10.09 4.42 4.43
C PHE A 237 -9.79 5.85 4.95
N THR A 238 -10.81 6.50 5.53
CA THR A 238 -10.68 7.83 6.12
C THR A 238 -10.05 7.76 7.51
N GLY A 239 -9.19 8.74 7.85
CA GLY A 239 -8.57 8.82 9.18
C GLY A 239 -7.55 7.71 9.51
N LEU A 240 -7.04 7.00 8.51
CA LEU A 240 -5.93 6.06 8.65
C LEU A 240 -4.57 6.77 8.76
N ASP A 241 -3.65 6.17 9.49
CA ASP A 241 -2.24 6.58 9.52
C ASP A 241 -1.44 5.93 8.39
N LEU A 242 -0.18 6.34 8.20
CA LEU A 242 0.67 5.89 7.10
C LEU A 242 0.92 4.38 7.16
N ILE A 243 1.15 3.82 8.35
CA ILE A 243 1.41 2.39 8.53
C ILE A 243 0.15 1.58 8.21
N GLU A 244 -1.01 2.04 8.67
CA GLU A 244 -2.30 1.45 8.37
C GLU A 244 -2.63 1.51 6.86
N MET A 245 -2.36 2.63 6.19
CA MET A 245 -2.55 2.77 4.74
C MET A 245 -1.63 1.81 3.96
N ARG A 246 -0.38 1.66 4.39
CA ARG A 246 0.57 0.70 3.80
C ARG A 246 0.11 -0.73 3.97
N ALA A 247 -0.34 -1.09 5.18
CA ALA A 247 -0.88 -2.42 5.48
C ALA A 247 -2.14 -2.72 4.65
N LEU A 248 -3.04 -1.74 4.52
CA LEU A 248 -4.24 -1.85 3.71
C LEU A 248 -3.90 -2.10 2.24
N TYR A 249 -3.01 -1.31 1.66
CA TYR A 249 -2.61 -1.49 0.26
C TYR A 249 -1.94 -2.86 0.02
N ALA A 250 -1.14 -3.34 0.99
CA ALA A 250 -0.45 -4.63 0.89
C ALA A 250 -1.39 -5.85 0.90
N CYS A 251 -2.58 -5.75 1.51
CA CYS A 251 -3.52 -6.87 1.59
C CYS A 251 -4.55 -6.92 0.45
N MET A 252 -4.57 -5.92 -0.44
CA MET A 252 -5.54 -5.85 -1.52
C MET A 252 -5.26 -6.86 -2.64
N PRO A 253 -6.31 -7.39 -3.29
CA PRO A 253 -6.14 -8.26 -4.45
C PRO A 253 -5.69 -7.45 -5.68
N GLU A 254 -4.95 -8.10 -6.59
CA GLU A 254 -4.55 -7.48 -7.87
C GLU A 254 -5.73 -7.25 -8.81
N LYS A 255 -6.80 -8.04 -8.65
CA LYS A 255 -8.02 -7.97 -9.46
C LYS A 255 -9.24 -8.19 -8.57
N PHE A 256 -10.28 -7.42 -8.79
CA PHE A 256 -11.59 -7.64 -8.17
C PHE A 256 -12.47 -8.50 -9.06
N GLU A 257 -13.31 -9.33 -8.44
CA GLU A 257 -14.32 -10.10 -9.16
C GLU A 257 -15.59 -9.24 -9.33
N HIS A 258 -16.29 -9.41 -10.45
CA HIS A 258 -17.53 -8.70 -10.78
C HIS A 258 -17.35 -7.16 -10.76
N ASP A 259 -16.32 -6.65 -11.43
CA ASP A 259 -16.01 -5.21 -11.55
C ASP A 259 -16.25 -4.72 -12.99
N ASP A 260 -17.46 -4.95 -13.52
CA ASP A 260 -17.80 -4.61 -14.91
C ASP A 260 -17.73 -3.10 -15.17
N THR A 261 -17.92 -2.28 -14.13
CA THR A 261 -17.85 -0.81 -14.17
C THR A 261 -16.45 -0.26 -13.83
N GLY A 262 -15.53 -1.09 -13.33
CA GLY A 262 -14.18 -0.66 -12.91
C GLY A 262 -14.13 0.18 -11.62
N GLU A 263 -15.25 0.32 -10.91
CA GLU A 263 -15.35 1.18 -9.73
C GLU A 263 -14.59 0.61 -8.51
N LYS A 264 -14.45 -0.72 -8.40
CA LYS A 264 -13.64 -1.32 -7.33
C LYS A 264 -12.15 -1.07 -7.58
N MET A 265 -11.71 -1.22 -8.82
CA MET A 265 -10.36 -0.82 -9.23
C MET A 265 -10.12 0.67 -9.02
N GLN A 266 -11.10 1.53 -9.32
CA GLN A 266 -11.00 2.97 -9.04
C GLN A 266 -10.83 3.25 -7.54
N TRP A 267 -11.57 2.55 -6.67
CA TRP A 267 -11.41 2.67 -5.22
C TRP A 267 -9.99 2.30 -4.77
N LEU A 268 -9.41 1.22 -5.33
CA LEU A 268 -8.03 0.82 -5.04
C LEU A 268 -7.02 1.88 -5.53
N SER A 269 -7.24 2.45 -6.71
CA SER A 269 -6.45 3.57 -7.23
C SER A 269 -6.50 4.79 -6.29
N SER A 270 -7.65 5.12 -5.72
CA SER A 270 -7.76 6.20 -4.72
C SER A 270 -7.01 5.90 -3.42
N VAL A 271 -6.97 4.62 -2.98
CA VAL A 271 -6.15 4.20 -1.83
C VAL A 271 -4.67 4.40 -2.14
N ARG A 272 -4.23 4.01 -3.34
CA ARG A 272 -2.83 4.17 -3.81
C ARG A 272 -2.44 5.64 -3.89
N GLU A 273 -3.27 6.48 -4.52
CA GLU A 273 -3.02 7.91 -4.68
C GLU A 273 -2.81 8.58 -3.32
N LYS A 274 -3.73 8.35 -2.38
CA LYS A 274 -3.62 8.86 -1.02
C LYS A 274 -2.37 8.36 -0.30
N LEU A 275 -2.01 7.08 -0.48
CA LEU A 275 -0.77 6.54 0.09
C LEU A 275 0.46 7.22 -0.51
N SER A 276 0.49 7.44 -1.83
CA SER A 276 1.56 8.17 -2.51
C SER A 276 1.71 9.60 -1.97
N ASP A 277 0.59 10.31 -1.78
CA ASP A 277 0.59 11.65 -1.18
C ASP A 277 1.17 11.67 0.22
N MET A 278 0.77 10.71 1.07
CA MET A 278 1.29 10.61 2.43
C MET A 278 2.79 10.28 2.45
N ILE A 279 3.26 9.46 1.50
CA ILE A 279 4.70 9.15 1.34
C ILE A 279 5.47 10.39 0.89
N ASN A 280 4.93 11.16 -0.05
CA ASN A 280 5.54 12.40 -0.52
C ASN A 280 5.60 13.44 0.60
N GLN A 281 4.54 13.57 1.39
CA GLN A 281 4.52 14.42 2.59
C GLN A 281 5.51 13.94 3.66
N GLU A 282 5.70 12.63 3.83
CA GLU A 282 6.70 12.07 4.74
C GLU A 282 8.12 12.41 4.27
N LYS A 283 8.42 12.22 2.98
CA LYS A 283 9.71 12.57 2.37
C LYS A 283 10.02 14.06 2.50
N ASN A 284 9.00 14.91 2.35
CA ASN A 284 9.11 16.36 2.47
C ASN A 284 9.01 16.86 3.93
N ASN A 285 8.92 15.97 4.92
CA ASN A 285 8.73 16.29 6.34
C ASN A 285 7.50 17.15 6.67
N THR A 286 6.52 17.25 5.77
CA THR A 286 5.27 18.00 5.98
C THR A 286 4.14 17.15 6.58
N LEU A 287 4.34 15.83 6.68
CA LEU A 287 3.35 14.92 7.24
C LEU A 287 3.14 15.15 8.74
N ILE A 288 1.90 15.47 9.13
CA ILE A 288 1.50 15.69 10.52
C ILE A 288 1.75 14.42 11.36
N SER A 289 2.31 14.58 12.56
CA SER A 289 2.65 13.46 13.46
C SER A 289 1.53 12.42 13.67
N ARG A 290 0.27 12.87 13.82
CA ARG A 290 -0.91 11.98 13.98
C ARG A 290 -1.15 11.04 12.78
N LEU A 291 -0.68 11.43 11.59
CA LEU A 291 -0.80 10.67 10.36
C LEU A 291 0.43 9.78 10.11
N LYS A 292 1.56 10.03 10.79
CA LYS A 292 2.71 9.11 10.76
C LYS A 292 2.38 7.82 11.51
N ARG A 293 1.93 7.95 12.76
CA ARG A 293 1.45 6.84 13.57
C ARG A 293 0.40 7.33 14.56
N ASN A 294 -0.71 6.62 14.66
CA ASN A 294 -1.76 6.97 15.59
C ASN A 294 -1.32 6.75 17.04
N GLN A 295 -1.74 7.65 17.94
CA GLN A 295 -1.47 7.56 19.38
C GLN A 295 -1.99 6.26 20.01
N ALA A 296 -3.05 5.66 19.47
CA ALA A 296 -3.58 4.39 19.96
C ALA A 296 -2.56 3.23 19.89
N TYR A 297 -1.55 3.33 19.03
CA TYR A 297 -0.45 2.36 18.92
C TYR A 297 0.78 2.74 19.75
N LEU A 298 0.88 3.99 20.19
CA LEU A 298 1.98 4.41 21.03
C LEU A 298 1.75 3.85 22.43
N GLU A 299 2.78 3.20 22.98
CA GLU A 299 2.80 2.95 24.41
C GLU A 299 2.78 4.31 25.11
N LYS A 300 1.71 4.60 25.86
CA LYS A 300 1.76 5.68 26.83
C LYS A 300 2.94 5.34 27.74
N LYS A 301 4.05 6.07 27.62
CA LYS A 301 4.97 6.22 28.75
C LYS A 301 4.06 6.60 29.89
N GLU A 302 3.94 5.72 30.89
CA GLU A 302 3.17 6.04 32.08
C GLU A 302 3.59 7.44 32.49
N GLN A 303 2.65 8.39 32.42
CA GLN A 303 2.85 9.64 33.10
C GLN A 303 2.99 9.20 34.54
N LYS A 304 4.22 9.15 35.07
CA LYS A 304 4.45 9.09 36.50
C LYS A 304 3.57 10.19 37.03
N ILE A 305 2.43 9.82 37.61
CA ILE A 305 1.61 10.74 38.37
C ILE A 305 2.55 11.14 39.49
N ILE A 306 3.24 12.26 39.31
CA ILE A 306 3.83 12.99 40.42
C ILE A 306 2.58 13.40 41.18
N LYS A 307 2.15 12.53 42.12
CA LYS A 307 1.26 12.93 43.20
C LYS A 307 1.98 14.13 43.77
N LYS A 308 1.46 15.33 43.50
CA LYS A 308 1.80 16.52 44.29
C LYS A 308 1.32 16.18 45.69
N ILE A 309 2.15 15.46 46.44
CA ILE A 309 2.05 15.40 47.88
C ILE A 309 2.18 16.87 48.27
N ASN A 310 1.11 17.41 48.83
CA ASN A 310 1.06 18.73 49.39
C ASN A 310 2.08 18.74 50.55
N LEU A 311 3.33 19.11 50.24
CA LEU A 311 4.47 19.13 51.16
C LEU A 311 4.39 20.29 52.18
N ASN A 312 3.26 20.99 52.24
CA ASN A 312 3.05 22.12 53.15
C ASN A 312 2.40 21.75 54.48
N ALA A 313 2.02 20.49 54.72
CA ALA A 313 1.42 20.07 56.00
C ALA A 313 2.41 19.43 56.99
N GLN A 314 3.63 19.05 56.56
CA GLN A 314 4.61 18.38 57.45
C GLN A 314 5.85 19.23 57.78
N ASN A 315 6.00 20.41 57.17
CA ASN A 315 7.13 21.31 57.46
C ASN A 315 6.89 22.25 58.65
N ASN A 316 5.67 22.36 59.16
CA ASN A 316 5.37 23.20 60.33
C ASN A 316 5.55 22.50 61.69
N GLU A 317 5.68 21.17 61.75
CA GLU A 317 5.96 20.47 63.01
C GLU A 317 7.43 20.07 63.21
N LYS A 318 8.24 20.04 62.14
CA LYS A 318 9.67 19.68 62.24
C LYS A 318 10.64 20.86 62.37
N ASN A 319 10.16 22.10 62.21
CA ASN A 319 10.99 23.30 62.34
C ASN A 319 11.14 23.84 63.78
N ASN A 320 10.58 23.18 64.79
CA ASN A 320 10.69 23.61 66.19
C ASN A 320 11.71 22.83 67.04
N LYS A 321 12.55 21.96 66.46
CA LYS A 321 13.59 21.23 67.23
C LYS A 321 14.89 21.00 66.48
N LYS A 322 15.52 22.05 65.95
CA LYS A 322 16.96 22.05 65.72
C LYS A 322 17.54 23.37 66.23
N LEU A 323 18.13 23.32 67.42
CA LEU A 323 19.09 24.35 67.85
C LEU A 323 20.12 24.51 66.74
N SER A 324 20.51 25.75 66.47
CA SER A 324 21.54 26.00 65.47
C SER A 324 22.86 25.40 65.97
N PHE A 325 23.67 24.89 65.04
CA PHE A 325 25.02 24.35 65.29
C PHE A 325 25.91 25.31 66.10
N ILE A 326 25.63 26.61 66.06
CA ILE A 326 26.31 27.66 66.83
C ILE A 326 25.93 27.60 68.32
N GLU A 327 24.67 27.31 68.66
CA GLU A 327 24.22 27.15 70.05
C GLU A 327 24.74 25.85 70.67
N GLU A 328 24.89 24.79 69.86
CA GLU A 328 25.45 23.50 70.28
C GLU A 328 26.96 23.61 70.60
N LEU A 329 27.69 24.45 69.85
CA LEU A 329 29.10 24.78 70.11
C LEU A 329 29.27 25.66 71.37
N ALA A 330 28.34 26.58 71.62
CA ALA A 330 28.35 27.44 72.81
C ALA A 330 28.11 26.64 74.12
N GLN A 331 27.24 25.61 74.08
CA GLN A 331 26.99 24.74 75.24
C GLN A 331 28.14 23.79 75.54
N LYS A 332 28.89 23.33 74.52
CA LYS A 332 30.08 22.48 74.73
C LYS A 332 31.26 23.23 75.35
N ARG A 333 31.40 24.54 75.11
CA ARG A 333 32.44 25.36 75.74
C ARG A 333 32.18 25.70 77.22
N LYS A 334 30.91 25.70 77.66
CA LYS A 334 30.53 25.92 79.08
C LYS A 334 30.68 24.70 80.00
N LYS A 335 31.14 23.56 79.49
CA LYS A 335 31.31 22.31 80.27
C LYS A 335 32.77 21.91 80.49
N ILE A 336 33.73 22.75 80.10
CA ILE A 336 35.18 22.48 80.25
C ILE A 336 35.87 23.49 81.19
N GLU A 337 35.12 24.43 81.77
CA GLU A 337 35.49 25.15 83.01
C GLU A 337 34.53 24.68 84.10
#